data_AF-A0A015V2N1-F1
#
_entry.id   AF-A0A015V2N1-F1
#
_cell.length_a   1.000
_cell.length_b   1.000
_cell.length_c   1.000
_cell.angle_alpha   90.00
_cell.angle_beta   90.00
_cell.angle_gamma   90.00
#
_symmetry.space_group_name_H-M   'P 1'
#
loop_
_entity.id
_entity.type
_entity.pdbx_description
1 polymer ?
#
loop_
_entity_poly.entity_id
_entity_poly.type
_entity_poly.pdbx_seq_one_letter_code
_entity_poly.pdbx_strand_id
1 'polypeptide(L)'
;MVDWKDKAFPESDKQRQFQCNDLNQFCYQGKYVYTMTDLCDTPSYLLFRTNQPGMCLLSKATSTVNNYQVIINTDYQLPLPNYMSVEGKQSRIFFIYSSEVLCEQKKLSAEEDINEKMSSLLGQIKEGDNPVIFTYHVK
;
A
#
# COMPACT_ATOMS: atom_id res chain seq x y z
N MET A 1 -3.92 17.17 15.18
CA MET A 1 -5.03 16.42 14.55
C MET A 1 -4.77 16.43 13.05
N VAL A 2 -4.90 15.30 12.36
CA VAL A 2 -4.67 15.23 10.90
C VAL A 2 -5.87 15.86 10.19
N ASP A 3 -5.63 16.83 9.30
CA ASP A 3 -6.68 17.40 8.45
C ASP A 3 -6.88 16.52 7.22
N TRP A 4 -7.96 15.75 7.23
CA TRP A 4 -8.36 14.86 6.14
C TRP A 4 -9.13 15.58 5.02
N LYS A 5 -9.42 16.88 5.18
CA LYS A 5 -10.19 17.68 4.23
C LYS A 5 -11.50 16.99 3.85
N ASP A 6 -11.77 16.85 2.55
CA ASP A 6 -12.94 16.19 1.96
C ASP A 6 -12.98 14.68 2.18
N LYS A 7 -11.91 14.07 2.71
CA LYS A 7 -11.82 12.64 3.02
C LYS A 7 -12.19 12.30 4.46
N ALA A 8 -12.52 13.30 5.29
CA ALA A 8 -12.98 13.05 6.65
C ALA A 8 -14.29 12.24 6.64
N PHE A 9 -14.46 11.32 7.60
CA PHE A 9 -15.72 10.60 7.74
C PHE A 9 -16.88 11.58 8.05
N PRO A 10 -18.04 11.49 7.36
CA PRO A 10 -19.12 12.45 7.51
C PRO A 10 -19.67 12.52 8.94
N GLU A 11 -19.80 13.73 9.48
CA GLU A 11 -20.36 13.95 10.83
C GLU A 11 -21.78 13.40 10.98
N SER A 12 -22.60 13.51 9.92
CA SER A 12 -23.98 13.00 9.87
C SER A 12 -24.08 11.50 10.11
N ASP A 13 -23.03 10.75 9.77
CA ASP A 13 -23.05 9.29 9.75
C ASP A 13 -22.25 8.67 10.91
N LYS A 14 -21.61 9.48 11.78
CA LYS A 14 -20.79 8.97 12.90
C LYS A 14 -21.56 8.11 13.90
N GLN A 15 -22.85 8.34 14.05
CA GLN A 15 -23.72 7.59 14.98
C GLN A 15 -24.50 6.47 14.26
N ARG A 16 -24.36 6.35 12.94
CA ARG A 16 -25.04 5.31 12.18
C ARG A 16 -24.34 3.97 12.40
N GLN A 17 -25.13 2.93 12.67
CA GLN A 17 -24.62 1.57 12.66
C GLN A 17 -24.57 1.03 11.23
N PHE A 18 -23.42 0.46 10.86
CA PHE A 18 -23.19 -0.15 9.56
C PHE A 18 -22.86 -1.63 9.72
N GLN A 19 -23.28 -2.45 8.75
CA GLN A 19 -22.61 -3.73 8.53
C GLN A 19 -21.23 -3.49 7.92
N CYS A 20 -20.29 -4.43 8.14
CA CYS A 20 -18.89 -4.25 7.71
C CYS A 20 -18.78 -3.99 6.19
N ASN A 21 -19.51 -4.73 5.36
CA ASN A 21 -19.50 -4.54 3.92
C ASN A 21 -20.10 -3.19 3.51
N ASP A 22 -21.17 -2.76 4.16
CA ASP A 22 -21.83 -1.49 3.86
C ASP A 22 -20.92 -0.30 4.21
N LEU A 23 -20.23 -0.39 5.36
CA LEU A 23 -19.25 0.61 5.77
C LEU A 23 -18.10 0.70 4.75
N ASN A 24 -17.57 -0.46 4.35
CA ASN A 24 -16.49 -0.52 3.37
C ASN A 24 -16.92 0.10 2.03
N GLN A 25 -18.09 -0.25 1.50
CA GLN A 25 -18.59 0.30 0.24
C GLN A 25 -18.86 1.80 0.34
N PHE A 26 -19.52 2.25 1.40
CA PHE A 26 -19.81 3.66 1.65
C PHE A 26 -18.53 4.49 1.69
N CYS A 27 -17.53 4.04 2.45
CA CYS A 27 -16.26 4.73 2.57
C CYS A 27 -15.46 4.68 1.27
N TYR A 28 -15.47 3.56 0.56
CA TYR A 28 -14.78 3.43 -0.73
C TYR A 28 -15.34 4.41 -1.77
N GLN A 29 -16.66 4.50 -1.91
CA GLN A 29 -17.31 5.42 -2.85
C GLN A 29 -17.11 6.88 -2.48
N GLY A 30 -17.25 7.22 -1.19
CA GLY A 30 -17.07 8.58 -0.69
C GLY A 30 -15.60 8.98 -0.45
N LYS A 31 -14.65 8.04 -0.63
CA LYS A 31 -13.23 8.20 -0.30
C LYS A 31 -12.97 8.61 1.16
N TYR A 32 -13.88 8.22 2.06
CA TYR A 32 -13.81 8.56 3.48
C TYR A 32 -12.81 7.69 4.22
N VAL A 33 -12.11 8.30 5.18
CA VAL A 33 -11.13 7.64 6.05
C VAL A 33 -11.74 7.44 7.44
N TYR A 34 -11.74 6.20 7.93
CA TYR A 34 -12.19 5.84 9.29
C TYR A 34 -11.18 5.01 10.08
N THR A 35 -10.08 4.56 9.45
CA THR A 35 -8.96 3.90 10.14
C THR A 35 -7.61 4.48 9.75
N MET A 36 -6.67 4.38 10.68
CA MET A 36 -5.24 4.49 10.43
C MET A 36 -4.57 3.24 11.00
N THR A 37 -3.79 2.53 10.19
CA THR A 37 -3.08 1.30 10.59
C THR A 37 -1.62 1.34 10.13
N ASP A 38 -0.80 0.45 10.70
CA ASP A 38 0.62 0.27 10.34
C ASP A 38 1.40 1.60 10.35
N LEU A 39 1.21 2.37 11.41
CA LEU A 39 1.85 3.66 11.60
C LEU A 39 3.35 3.46 11.82
N CYS A 40 4.17 4.14 11.03
CA CYS A 40 5.61 4.26 11.26
C CYS A 40 5.98 5.73 11.41
N ASP A 41 6.60 6.00 12.55
CA ASP A 41 7.08 7.33 12.91
C ASP A 41 8.55 7.51 12.51
N THR A 42 8.81 8.54 11.71
CA THR A 42 10.16 8.96 11.33
C THR A 42 10.38 10.43 11.74
N PRO A 43 11.63 10.93 11.82
CA PRO A 43 11.87 12.32 12.21
C PRO A 43 11.13 13.35 11.34
N SER A 44 10.99 13.08 10.04
CA SER A 44 10.42 14.03 9.07
C SER A 44 8.97 13.72 8.66
N TYR A 45 8.55 12.46 8.75
CA TYR A 45 7.28 11.98 8.21
C TYR A 45 6.58 10.95 9.11
N LEU A 46 5.25 10.84 9.00
CA LEU A 46 4.53 9.63 9.41
C LEU A 46 4.08 8.87 8.15
N LEU A 47 4.36 7.57 8.12
CA LEU A 47 3.84 6.65 7.11
C LEU A 47 2.72 5.83 7.76
N PHE A 48 1.60 5.64 7.07
CA PHE A 48 0.51 4.80 7.56
C PHE A 48 -0.42 4.37 6.44
N ARG A 49 -1.25 3.36 6.72
CA ARG A 49 -2.35 2.94 5.85
C ARG A 49 -3.67 3.49 6.36
N THR A 50 -4.67 3.48 5.49
CA THR A 50 -6.06 3.74 5.84
C THR A 50 -6.94 2.63 5.27
N ASN A 51 -8.24 2.68 5.50
CA ASN A 51 -9.21 1.84 4.80
C ASN A 51 -9.27 2.12 3.28
N GLN A 52 -8.64 3.19 2.78
CA GLN A 52 -8.50 3.46 1.35
C GLN A 52 -7.24 2.80 0.79
N PRO A 53 -7.25 2.33 -0.47
CA PRO A 53 -6.05 1.80 -1.13
C PRO A 53 -4.89 2.81 -1.15
N GLY A 54 -3.67 2.28 -1.19
CA GLY A 54 -2.45 3.08 -1.27
C GLY A 54 -1.79 3.36 0.07
N MET A 55 -0.79 4.26 0.05
CA MET A 55 0.03 4.68 1.18
C MET A 55 -0.12 6.15 1.48
N CYS A 56 -0.33 6.46 2.76
CA CYS A 56 -0.36 7.83 3.22
C CYS A 56 0.99 8.24 3.83
N LEU A 57 1.44 9.42 3.44
CA LEU A 57 2.64 10.06 3.96
C LEU A 57 2.24 11.44 4.49
N LEU A 58 2.32 11.62 5.80
CA LEU A 58 2.16 12.91 6.47
C LEU A 58 3.54 13.56 6.64
N SER A 59 3.72 14.74 6.06
CA SER A 59 4.88 15.59 6.36
C SER A 59 4.70 16.30 7.69
N LYS A 60 5.65 16.13 8.62
CA LYS A 60 5.63 16.83 9.91
C LYS A 60 5.94 18.32 9.78
N ALA A 61 6.70 18.71 8.76
CA ALA A 61 7.05 20.11 8.51
C ALA A 61 5.86 20.93 8.01
N THR A 62 5.01 20.34 7.17
CA THR A 62 3.88 21.04 6.51
C THR A 62 2.53 20.62 7.04
N SER A 63 2.45 19.58 7.88
CA SER A 63 1.20 18.94 8.34
C SER A 63 0.28 18.48 7.20
N THR A 64 0.84 18.15 6.04
CA THR A 64 0.07 17.74 4.85
C THR A 64 0.15 16.23 4.63
N VAL A 65 -0.99 15.60 4.34
CA VAL A 65 -1.08 14.19 3.96
C VAL A 65 -1.11 14.04 2.44
N ASN A 66 -0.19 13.23 1.90
CA ASN A 66 -0.22 12.75 0.52
C ASN A 66 -0.64 11.28 0.51
N ASN A 67 -1.51 10.89 -0.43
CA ASN A 67 -1.89 9.49 -0.64
C ASN A 67 -1.36 9.02 -2.00
N TYR A 68 -0.51 7.99 -1.99
CA TYR A 68 -0.01 7.28 -3.15
C TYR A 68 -0.82 6.01 -3.37
N GLN A 69 -1.80 6.07 -4.28
CA GLN A 69 -2.77 4.97 -4.52
C GLN A 69 -2.11 3.68 -5.00
N VAL A 70 -1.14 3.81 -5.91
CA VAL A 70 -0.38 2.69 -6.47
C VAL A 70 1.08 3.08 -6.45
N ILE A 71 1.90 2.22 -5.87
CA ILE A 71 3.36 2.31 -5.94
C ILE A 71 3.78 1.29 -6.99
N ILE A 72 4.58 1.71 -7.98
CA ILE A 72 5.03 0.84 -9.06
C ILE A 72 6.53 0.70 -8.97
N ASN A 73 7.02 -0.54 -8.98
CA ASN A 73 8.42 -0.82 -9.20
C ASN A 73 8.72 -0.70 -10.70
N THR A 74 9.37 0.39 -11.11
CA THR A 74 9.67 0.66 -12.53
C THR A 74 10.64 -0.34 -13.14
N ASP A 75 11.53 -0.94 -12.33
CA ASP A 75 12.49 -1.93 -12.83
C ASP A 75 11.79 -3.22 -13.28
N TYR A 76 10.75 -3.61 -12.57
CA TYR A 76 9.98 -4.83 -12.84
C TYR A 76 8.64 -4.55 -13.53
N GLN A 77 8.29 -3.27 -13.71
CA GLN A 77 6.96 -2.81 -14.14
C GLN A 77 5.83 -3.42 -13.31
N LEU A 78 6.10 -3.64 -12.02
CA LEU A 78 5.25 -4.39 -11.11
C LEU A 78 4.57 -3.43 -10.13
N PRO A 79 3.22 -3.36 -10.06
CA PRO A 79 2.57 -2.67 -8.95
C PRO A 79 2.96 -3.31 -7.61
N LEU A 80 3.05 -2.54 -6.55
CA LEU A 80 3.43 -2.99 -5.22
C LEU A 80 2.31 -2.65 -4.21
N PRO A 81 1.20 -3.42 -4.21
CA PRO A 81 -0.01 -3.07 -3.48
C PRO A 81 0.10 -3.32 -1.97
N ASN A 82 0.91 -4.31 -1.59
CA ASN A 82 1.09 -4.73 -0.20
C ASN A 82 2.41 -4.19 0.30
N TYR A 83 2.34 -3.26 1.26
CA TYR A 83 3.51 -2.72 1.92
C TYR A 83 3.33 -2.69 3.43
N MET A 84 4.46 -2.74 4.12
CA MET A 84 4.57 -2.48 5.54
C MET A 84 5.75 -1.54 5.77
N SER A 85 5.52 -0.51 6.56
CA SER A 85 6.62 0.31 7.07
C SER A 85 7.32 -0.43 8.20
N VAL A 86 8.66 -0.35 8.24
CA VAL A 86 9.47 -1.03 9.24
C VAL A 86 10.09 0.00 10.18
N GLU A 87 9.86 -0.18 11.48
CA GLU A 87 10.49 0.65 12.51
C GLU A 87 11.99 0.38 12.59
N GLY A 88 12.79 1.44 12.74
CA GLY A 88 14.24 1.33 12.90
C GLY A 88 14.99 2.60 12.49
N LYS A 89 16.32 2.56 12.63
CA LYS A 89 17.20 3.72 12.31
C LYS A 89 17.19 4.12 10.83
N GLN A 90 16.64 3.28 9.95
CA GLN A 90 16.54 3.54 8.53
C GLN A 90 15.06 3.43 8.16
N SER A 91 14.47 4.54 7.72
CA SER A 91 13.09 4.60 7.25
C SER A 91 12.92 3.71 6.02
N ARG A 92 12.50 2.47 6.24
CA ARG A 92 12.35 1.45 5.21
C ARG A 92 10.90 1.05 5.03
N ILE A 93 10.53 0.80 3.79
CA ILE A 93 9.24 0.24 3.40
C ILE A 93 9.51 -1.10 2.73
N PHE A 94 8.84 -2.13 3.21
CA PHE A 94 8.87 -3.46 2.61
C PHE A 94 7.61 -3.64 1.79
N PHE A 95 7.76 -4.10 0.56
CA PHE A 95 6.65 -4.52 -0.29
C PHE A 95 6.70 -6.03 -0.45
N ILE A 96 5.60 -6.70 -0.15
CA ILE A 96 5.58 -8.16 0.03
C ILE A 96 4.70 -8.80 -1.02
N TYR A 97 5.29 -9.75 -1.74
CA TYR A 97 4.59 -10.64 -2.66
C TYR A 97 4.73 -12.08 -2.19
N SER A 98 3.61 -12.80 -2.11
CA SER A 98 3.68 -14.25 -1.93
C SER A 98 4.16 -14.92 -3.22
N SER A 99 4.82 -16.07 -3.08
CA SER A 99 5.23 -16.91 -4.20
C SER A 99 4.06 -17.27 -5.10
N GLU A 100 2.90 -17.56 -4.52
CA GLU A 100 1.69 -17.98 -5.25
C GLU A 100 1.22 -16.87 -6.19
N VAL A 101 1.15 -15.63 -5.70
CA VAL A 101 0.73 -14.49 -6.52
C VAL A 101 1.70 -14.28 -7.69
N LEU A 102 3.01 -14.37 -7.46
CA LEU A 102 4.00 -14.22 -8.52
C LEU A 102 3.96 -15.39 -9.53
N CYS A 103 3.70 -16.61 -9.06
CA CYS A 103 3.52 -17.78 -9.91
C CYS A 103 2.26 -17.67 -10.78
N GLU A 104 1.14 -17.20 -10.24
CA GLU A 104 -0.06 -16.91 -11.02
C GLU A 104 0.21 -15.80 -12.05
N GLN A 105 0.91 -14.74 -11.63
CA GLN A 105 1.31 -13.68 -12.53
C GLN A 105 2.19 -14.22 -13.67
N LYS A 106 3.11 -15.15 -13.41
CA LYS A 106 3.92 -15.83 -14.43
C LYS A 106 3.07 -16.61 -15.44
N LYS A 107 1.99 -17.26 -15.01
CA LYS A 107 1.06 -17.96 -15.91
C LYS A 107 0.34 -16.98 -16.84
N LEU A 108 -0.14 -15.86 -16.29
CA LEU A 108 -0.81 -14.80 -17.05
C LEU A 108 0.17 -14.04 -17.97
N SER A 109 1.40 -13.84 -17.51
CA SER A 109 2.47 -13.13 -18.26
C SER A 109 2.94 -13.89 -19.49
N ALA A 110 2.64 -15.18 -19.63
CA ALA A 110 2.94 -15.91 -20.86
C ALA A 110 2.19 -15.33 -22.08
N GLU A 111 1.17 -14.50 -21.84
CA GLU A 111 0.37 -13.80 -22.86
C GLU A 111 0.76 -12.32 -23.03
N GLU A 112 1.68 -11.77 -22.21
CA GLU A 112 2.08 -10.34 -22.21
C GLU A 112 3.59 -10.14 -22.34
N ASP A 113 4.00 -9.02 -22.93
CA ASP A 113 5.41 -8.60 -23.06
C ASP A 113 5.96 -8.11 -21.70
N ILE A 114 6.36 -9.04 -20.83
CA ILE A 114 7.05 -8.70 -19.57
C ILE A 114 8.52 -8.35 -19.82
N ASN A 115 9.04 -7.40 -19.05
CA ASN A 115 10.44 -7.02 -19.17
C ASN A 115 11.41 -8.11 -18.66
N GLU A 116 12.67 -8.05 -19.09
CA GLU A 116 13.69 -9.06 -18.78
C GLU A 116 13.93 -9.26 -17.28
N LYS A 117 13.90 -8.16 -16.50
CA LYS A 117 14.10 -8.23 -15.04
C LYS A 117 12.97 -9.00 -14.37
N MET A 118 11.73 -8.78 -14.80
CA MET A 118 10.55 -9.49 -14.31
C MET A 118 10.58 -10.97 -14.72
N SER A 119 10.91 -11.25 -15.97
CA SER A 119 11.08 -12.63 -16.46
C SER A 119 12.14 -13.38 -15.66
N SER A 120 13.28 -12.75 -15.39
CA SER A 120 14.36 -13.33 -14.57
C SER A 120 13.91 -13.62 -13.14
N LEU A 121 13.19 -12.69 -12.49
CA LEU A 121 12.66 -12.88 -11.15
C LEU A 121 11.66 -14.06 -11.10
N LEU A 122 10.69 -14.07 -12.02
CA LEU A 122 9.68 -15.14 -12.11
C LEU A 122 10.29 -16.50 -12.46
N GLY A 123 11.44 -16.53 -13.13
CA GLY A 123 12.21 -17.75 -13.41
C GLY A 123 12.78 -18.41 -12.15
N GLN A 124 13.04 -17.62 -11.09
CA GLN A 124 13.69 -18.08 -9.85
C GLN A 124 12.70 -18.54 -8.78
N ILE A 125 11.43 -18.18 -8.91
CA ILE A 125 10.40 -18.40 -7.89
C ILE A 125 9.57 -19.64 -8.23
N LYS A 126 9.28 -20.44 -7.21
CA LYS A 126 8.38 -21.59 -7.26
C LYS A 126 7.23 -21.41 -6.27
N GLU A 127 6.13 -22.10 -6.54
CA GLU A 127 5.00 -22.15 -5.62
C GLU A 127 5.44 -22.79 -4.28
N GLY A 128 5.06 -22.17 -3.16
CA GLY A 128 5.51 -22.58 -1.82
C GLY A 128 6.86 -22.04 -1.36
N ASP A 129 7.56 -21.23 -2.16
CA ASP A 129 8.74 -20.50 -1.70
C ASP A 129 8.39 -19.43 -0.65
N ASN A 130 9.40 -18.89 0.03
CA ASN A 130 9.17 -17.74 0.92
C ASN A 130 8.74 -16.49 0.12
N PRO A 131 8.01 -15.56 0.75
CA PRO A 131 7.62 -14.31 0.10
C PRO A 131 8.82 -13.51 -0.42
N VAL A 132 8.63 -12.87 -1.57
CA VAL A 132 9.60 -11.93 -2.14
C VAL A 132 9.35 -10.55 -1.54
N ILE A 133 10.42 -9.93 -1.03
CA ILE A 133 10.36 -8.62 -0.39
C ILE A 133 11.13 -7.61 -1.24
N PHE A 134 10.44 -6.60 -1.75
CA PHE A 134 11.09 -5.42 -2.32
C PHE A 134 11.29 -4.39 -1.22
N THR A 135 12.49 -3.84 -1.13
CA THR A 135 12.86 -2.88 -0.09
C THR A 135 13.04 -1.50 -0.68
N TYR A 136 12.38 -0.50 -0.09
CA TYR A 136 12.58 0.91 -0.44
C TYR A 136 13.08 1.69 0.77
N HIS A 137 14.10 2.50 0.56
CA HIS A 137 14.63 3.42 1.56
C HIS A 137 14.07 4.81 1.29
N VAL A 138 13.31 5.33 2.24
CA VAL A 138 12.80 6.71 2.18
C VAL A 138 13.98 7.64 2.40
N LYS A 139 14.23 8.52 1.42
CA LYS A 139 15.29 9.54 1.48
C LYS A 139 14.81 10.79 2.20
#